data_AF-A0A6N6L2K3-F1
#
_entry.id   AF-A0A6N6L2K3-F1
#
_cell.length_a   1.000
_cell.length_b   1.000
_cell.length_c   1.000
_cell.angle_alpha   90.00
_cell.angle_beta   90.00
_cell.angle_gamma   90.00
#
_symmetry.space_group_name_H-M   'P 1'
#
loop_
_entity.id
_entity.type
_entity.pdbx_description
1 polymer ?
#
loop_
_entity_poly.entity_id
_entity_poly.type
_entity_poly.pdbx_seq_one_letter_code
_entity_poly.pdbx_strand_id
1 'polypeptide(L)'
;MTLSPNRYENQPSNSRWWLILSLAFLIGFLLAGIVVINGRHAVDRHGAEATAIRTCIDNNGPTQIWMSRDKRTFYQICQLEDGRWGLQAIIKKGQEWFEKTAFVKGDGSWQALMRYLGNIATKYNGTLP
;
A
#
# COMPACT_ATOMS: atom_id res chain seq x y z
N MET A 1 -1.96 86.38 24.58
CA MET A 1 -3.06 85.40 24.70
C MET A 1 -3.17 84.64 23.38
N THR A 2 -2.71 83.41 23.33
CA THR A 2 -3.12 82.39 22.35
C THR A 2 -2.92 81.01 23.01
N LEU A 3 -3.93 80.16 22.86
CA LEU A 3 -4.19 78.95 23.64
C LEU A 3 -3.38 77.72 23.15
N SER A 4 -3.26 76.78 24.09
CA SER A 4 -2.78 75.38 24.05
C SER A 4 -3.01 74.59 22.75
N PRO A 5 -2.24 73.50 22.54
CA PRO A 5 -2.93 72.25 22.22
C PRO A 5 -2.53 71.03 23.06
N ASN A 6 -3.58 70.26 23.35
CA ASN A 6 -3.66 69.00 24.07
C ASN A 6 -2.68 67.91 23.63
N ARG A 7 -2.08 67.23 24.62
CA ARG A 7 -1.39 65.94 24.45
C ARG A 7 -2.45 64.83 24.41
N TYR A 8 -2.65 64.22 23.25
CA TYR A 8 -3.38 62.95 23.15
C TYR A 8 -2.41 61.79 23.38
N GLU A 9 -2.68 61.02 24.42
CA GLU A 9 -1.95 59.82 24.84
C GLU A 9 -2.39 58.64 23.96
N ASN A 10 -1.45 58.05 23.22
CA ASN A 10 -1.73 56.93 22.32
C ASN A 10 -1.89 55.63 23.12
N GLN A 11 -3.11 55.09 23.13
CA GLN A 11 -3.45 53.78 23.70
C GLN A 11 -3.21 52.69 22.64
N PRO A 12 -2.44 51.61 22.94
CA PRO A 12 -2.10 50.59 21.94
C PRO A 12 -3.33 49.76 21.55
N SER A 13 -3.59 49.66 20.25
CA SER A 13 -4.71 48.87 19.70
C SER A 13 -4.43 47.37 19.79
N ASN A 14 -5.27 46.67 20.55
CA ASN A 14 -5.21 45.21 20.73
C ASN A 14 -5.57 44.50 19.43
N SER A 15 -4.56 44.02 18.72
CA SER A 15 -4.71 43.44 17.39
C SER A 15 -5.20 41.99 17.49
N ARG A 16 -6.35 41.72 16.85
CA ARG A 16 -7.13 40.46 16.87
C ARG A 16 -6.47 39.28 16.15
N TRP A 17 -5.14 39.23 16.06
CA TRP A 17 -4.39 38.20 15.33
C TRP A 17 -4.58 36.79 15.91
N TRP A 18 -4.84 36.68 17.21
CA TRP A 18 -5.06 35.41 17.90
C TRP A 18 -6.29 34.65 17.38
N LEU A 19 -7.34 35.35 16.93
CA LEU A 19 -8.55 34.72 16.39
C LEU A 19 -8.30 34.08 15.02
N ILE A 20 -7.44 34.69 14.20
CA ILE A 20 -7.09 34.18 12.86
C ILE A 20 -6.24 32.92 12.99
N LEU A 21 -5.26 32.92 13.91
CA LEU A 21 -4.42 31.75 14.19
C LEU A 21 -5.22 30.56 14.73
N SER A 22 -6.21 30.81 15.60
CA SER A 22 -7.09 29.79 16.15
C SER A 22 -7.95 29.12 15.06
N LEU A 23 -8.48 29.92 14.13
CA LEU A 23 -9.34 29.43 13.05
C LEU A 23 -8.55 28.62 12.00
N ALA A 24 -7.33 29.06 11.67
CA ALA A 24 -6.45 28.34 10.75
C ALA A 24 -6.04 26.96 11.30
N PHE A 25 -5.80 26.86 12.60
CA PHE A 25 -5.45 25.60 13.26
C PHE A 25 -6.60 24.57 13.25
N LEU A 26 -7.84 25.03 13.45
CA LEU A 26 -9.04 24.18 13.41
C LEU A 26 -9.33 23.63 12.00
N ILE A 27 -9.14 24.44 10.95
CA ILE A 27 -9.33 23.99 9.56
C ILE A 27 -8.26 22.96 9.16
N GLY A 28 -7.01 23.14 9.61
CA GLY A 28 -5.94 22.18 9.37
C GLY A 28 -6.20 20.79 9.97
N PHE A 29 -6.85 20.72 11.13
CA PHE A 29 -7.15 19.45 11.82
C PHE A 29 -8.27 18.64 11.14
N LEU A 30 -9.26 19.32 10.55
CA LEU A 30 -10.40 18.67 9.89
C LEU A 30 -10.03 17.95 8.58
N LEU A 31 -9.00 18.40 7.86
CA LEU A 31 -8.56 17.78 6.61
C LEU A 31 -7.67 16.54 6.80
N ALA A 32 -6.98 16.41 7.95
CA ALA A 32 -6.11 15.28 8.23
C ALA A 32 -6.86 13.97 8.52
N GLY A 33 -8.13 14.03 8.93
CA GLY A 33 -8.93 12.85 9.30
C GLY A 33 -9.46 12.03 8.12
N ILE A 34 -9.62 12.64 6.93
CA ILE A 34 -10.33 12.02 5.80
C ILE A 34 -9.47 10.96 5.07
N VAL A 35 -8.13 11.06 5.14
CA VAL A 35 -7.22 10.18 4.39
C VAL A 35 -7.07 8.77 5.00
N VAL A 36 -7.39 8.58 6.29
CA VAL A 36 -7.07 7.33 7.02
C VAL A 36 -8.08 6.19 6.79
N ILE A 37 -9.33 6.50 6.41
CA ILE A 37 -10.42 5.50 6.49
C ILE A 37 -10.50 4.61 5.24
N ASN A 38 -10.22 5.14 4.05
CA ASN A 38 -10.39 4.38 2.81
C ASN A 38 -9.17 3.49 2.43
N GLY A 39 -8.01 3.71 3.05
CA GLY A 39 -6.80 2.92 2.78
C GLY A 39 -6.69 1.61 3.58
N ARG A 40 -7.37 1.50 4.73
CA ARG A 40 -7.22 0.35 5.65
C ARG A 40 -7.81 -0.95 5.09
N HIS A 41 -8.94 -0.89 4.39
CA HIS A 41 -9.60 -2.12 3.92
C HIS A 41 -8.86 -2.88 2.81
N ALA A 42 -8.17 -2.19 1.91
CA ALA A 42 -7.39 -2.84 0.85
C ALA A 42 -6.05 -3.39 1.38
N VAL A 43 -5.43 -2.70 2.34
CA VAL A 43 -4.13 -3.08 2.90
C VAL A 43 -4.27 -4.21 3.93
N ASP A 44 -5.29 -4.20 4.78
CA ASP A 44 -5.40 -5.17 5.88
C ASP A 44 -5.70 -6.60 5.39
N ARG A 45 -6.50 -6.78 4.33
CA ARG A 45 -6.80 -8.12 3.80
C ARG A 45 -5.76 -8.63 2.81
N HIS A 46 -5.35 -7.80 1.85
CA HIS A 46 -4.31 -8.22 0.90
C HIS A 46 -2.91 -8.28 1.53
N GLY A 47 -2.63 -7.47 2.55
CA GLY A 47 -1.38 -7.53 3.29
C GLY A 47 -1.22 -8.83 4.07
N ALA A 48 -2.28 -9.29 4.74
CA ALA A 48 -2.27 -10.57 5.45
C ALA A 48 -2.11 -11.76 4.49
N GLU A 49 -2.85 -11.77 3.38
CA GLU A 49 -2.71 -12.81 2.35
C GLU A 49 -1.31 -12.83 1.71
N ALA A 50 -0.80 -11.66 1.31
CA ALA A 50 0.54 -11.55 0.75
C ALA A 50 1.61 -12.05 1.74
N THR A 51 1.46 -11.73 3.02
CA THR A 51 2.36 -12.20 4.08
C THR A 51 2.31 -13.72 4.21
N ALA A 52 1.12 -14.31 4.27
CA ALA A 52 0.96 -15.77 4.35
C ALA A 52 1.60 -16.48 3.13
N ILE A 53 1.46 -15.91 1.93
CA ILE A 53 2.07 -16.44 0.71
C ILE A 53 3.59 -16.38 0.76
N ARG A 54 4.16 -15.24 1.18
CA ARG A 54 5.60 -15.08 1.34
C ARG A 54 6.14 -16.10 2.34
N THR A 55 5.54 -16.18 3.53
CA THR A 55 5.93 -17.16 4.55
C THR A 55 5.85 -18.60 4.03
N CYS A 56 4.81 -18.94 3.26
CA CYS A 56 4.67 -20.27 2.66
C CYS A 56 5.84 -20.60 1.72
N ILE A 57 6.20 -19.65 0.84
CA ILE A 57 7.30 -19.80 -0.12
C ILE A 57 8.66 -19.80 0.58
N ASP A 58 8.88 -18.92 1.55
CA ASP A 58 10.15 -18.79 2.26
C ASP A 58 10.46 -20.04 3.11
N ASN A 59 9.44 -20.62 3.74
CA ASN A 59 9.62 -21.78 4.62
C ASN A 59 9.71 -23.11 3.85
N ASN A 60 8.90 -23.29 2.80
CA ASN A 60 8.73 -24.59 2.14
C ASN A 60 9.25 -24.62 0.69
N GLY A 61 9.62 -23.46 0.14
CA GLY A 61 9.81 -23.29 -1.28
C GLY A 61 8.48 -23.27 -2.07
N PRO A 62 8.51 -22.79 -3.32
CA PRO A 62 7.34 -22.82 -4.18
C PRO A 62 7.02 -24.26 -4.62
N THR A 63 5.75 -24.63 -4.58
CA THR A 63 5.28 -25.93 -5.11
C THR A 63 5.47 -26.02 -6.63
N GLN A 64 5.20 -24.92 -7.34
CA GLN A 64 5.49 -24.79 -8.75
C GLN A 64 5.92 -23.36 -9.08
N ILE A 65 6.69 -23.24 -10.16
CA ILE A 65 7.03 -21.97 -10.75
C ILE A 65 6.43 -21.93 -12.16
N TRP A 66 5.86 -20.79 -12.52
CA TRP A 66 5.32 -20.51 -13.84
C TRP A 66 5.99 -19.26 -14.38
N MET A 67 6.21 -19.20 -15.68
CA MET A 67 6.80 -18.04 -16.35
C MET A 67 5.75 -17.42 -17.27
N SER A 68 5.57 -16.10 -17.18
CA SER A 68 4.68 -15.37 -18.08
C SER A 68 5.07 -15.58 -19.54
N ARG A 69 4.10 -15.46 -20.45
CA ARG A 69 4.35 -15.64 -21.90
C ARG A 69 5.37 -14.65 -22.47
N ASP A 70 5.45 -13.44 -21.90
CA ASP A 70 6.46 -12.44 -22.25
C ASP A 70 7.85 -12.71 -21.62
N LYS A 71 7.97 -13.77 -20.81
CA LYS A 71 9.19 -14.22 -20.12
C LYS A 71 9.79 -13.21 -19.13
N ARG A 72 8.99 -12.25 -18.65
CA ARG A 72 9.45 -11.19 -17.73
C ARG A 72 9.05 -11.41 -16.27
N THR A 73 7.98 -12.16 -16.04
CA THR A 73 7.41 -12.39 -14.72
C THR A 73 7.43 -13.88 -14.42
N PHE A 74 7.83 -14.22 -13.20
CA PHE A 74 7.72 -15.56 -12.68
C PHE A 74 6.65 -15.57 -11.59
N TYR A 75 5.87 -16.62 -11.55
CA TYR A 75 4.81 -16.83 -10.57
C TYR A 75 5.20 -18.05 -9.75
N GLN A 76 5.50 -17.83 -8.49
CA GLN A 76 5.70 -18.86 -7.49
C GLN A 76 4.35 -19.17 -6.85
N ILE A 77 4.00 -20.44 -6.71
CA ILE A 77 2.73 -20.83 -6.07
C ILE A 77 3.00 -21.73 -4.88
N CYS A 78 2.16 -21.60 -3.84
CA CYS A 78 2.26 -22.36 -2.61
C CYS A 78 0.86 -22.61 -2.04
N GLN A 79 0.66 -23.74 -1.36
CA GLN A 79 -0.57 -24.03 -0.65
C GLN A 79 -0.49 -23.50 0.78
N LEU A 80 -1.39 -22.60 1.14
CA LEU A 80 -1.47 -21.99 2.46
C LEU A 80 -2.01 -22.98 3.51
N GLU A 81 -1.79 -22.67 4.78
CA GLU A 81 -2.23 -23.51 5.91
C GLU A 81 -3.75 -23.71 5.96
N ASP A 82 -4.52 -22.72 5.47
CA ASP A 82 -5.98 -22.80 5.37
C ASP A 82 -6.47 -23.61 4.14
N GLY A 83 -5.55 -24.22 3.39
CA GLY A 83 -5.82 -25.05 2.22
C GLY A 83 -5.95 -24.29 0.91
N ARG A 84 -6.01 -22.95 0.92
CA ARG A 84 -6.09 -22.13 -0.29
C ARG A 84 -4.74 -22.09 -1.01
N TRP A 85 -4.77 -21.79 -2.30
CA TRP A 85 -3.59 -21.62 -3.13
C TRP A 85 -3.31 -20.15 -3.38
N GLY A 86 -2.11 -19.72 -3.00
CA GLY A 86 -1.61 -18.38 -3.24
C GLY A 86 -0.57 -18.34 -4.34
N LEU A 87 -0.37 -17.16 -4.91
CA LEU A 87 0.69 -16.89 -5.88
C LEU A 87 1.46 -15.62 -5.55
N GLN A 88 2.76 -15.65 -5.77
CA GLN A 88 3.66 -14.51 -5.71
C GLN A 88 4.22 -14.27 -7.12
N ALA A 89 4.03 -13.06 -7.64
CA ALA A 89 4.59 -12.63 -8.91
C ALA A 89 5.90 -11.87 -8.66
N ILE A 90 6.98 -12.36 -9.23
CA ILE A 90 8.30 -11.74 -9.15
C ILE A 90 8.81 -11.35 -10.53
N ILE A 91 9.61 -10.29 -10.59
CA ILE A 91 10.26 -9.81 -11.81
C ILE A 91 11.75 -9.61 -11.54
N LYS A 92 12.57 -9.85 -12.56
CA LYS A 92 13.99 -9.55 -12.49
C LYS A 92 14.23 -8.08 -12.89
N LYS A 93 14.85 -7.28 -12.02
CA LYS A 93 15.35 -5.94 -12.36
C LYS A 93 16.86 -5.91 -12.13
N GLY A 94 17.62 -5.83 -13.22
CA GLY A 94 19.08 -5.95 -13.15
C GLY A 94 19.49 -7.36 -12.71
N GLN A 95 20.26 -7.45 -11.63
CA GLN A 95 20.69 -8.74 -11.04
C GLN A 95 19.78 -9.23 -9.92
N GLU A 96 18.82 -8.43 -9.48
CA GLU A 96 17.97 -8.71 -8.33
C GLU A 96 16.54 -9.10 -8.74
N TRP A 97 15.88 -9.86 -7.86
CA TRP A 97 14.48 -10.24 -7.98
C TRP A 97 13.61 -9.40 -7.06
N PHE A 98 12.51 -8.90 -7.62
CA PHE A 98 11.58 -8.06 -6.90
C PHE A 98 10.19 -8.65 -6.96
N GLU A 99 9.53 -8.72 -5.81
CA GLU A 99 8.11 -8.98 -5.76
C GLU A 99 7.35 -7.83 -6.43
N LYS A 100 6.49 -8.20 -7.38
CA LYS A 100 5.53 -7.29 -7.99
C LYS A 100 4.22 -7.28 -7.20
N THR A 101 3.76 -8.46 -6.78
CA THR A 101 2.52 -8.64 -5.98
C THR A 101 2.42 -10.08 -5.48
N ALA A 102 1.63 -10.31 -4.42
CA ALA A 102 1.22 -11.64 -3.98
C ALA A 102 -0.27 -11.63 -3.61
N PHE A 103 -1.03 -12.65 -4.02
CA PHE A 103 -2.47 -12.75 -3.76
C PHE A 103 -3.02 -14.16 -3.97
N VAL A 104 -4.23 -14.40 -3.44
CA VAL A 104 -5.04 -15.59 -3.71
C VAL A 104 -5.99 -15.30 -4.87
N LYS A 105 -6.03 -16.17 -5.89
CA LYS A 105 -6.90 -15.96 -7.06
C LYS A 105 -8.27 -16.61 -6.88
N GLY A 106 -9.33 -15.84 -7.10
CA GLY A 106 -10.70 -16.35 -7.11
C GLY A 106 -11.12 -16.84 -5.72
N ASP A 107 -11.56 -18.08 -5.62
CA ASP A 107 -11.91 -18.75 -4.36
C ASP A 107 -10.71 -19.38 -3.64
N GLY A 108 -9.49 -19.26 -4.21
CA GLY A 108 -8.29 -19.90 -3.68
C GLY A 108 -8.20 -21.39 -3.98
N SER A 109 -9.09 -21.95 -4.79
CA SER A 109 -8.97 -23.33 -5.25
C SER A 109 -7.80 -23.50 -6.22
N TRP A 110 -7.24 -24.72 -6.26
CA TRP A 110 -6.27 -25.11 -7.29
C TRP A 110 -6.80 -24.84 -8.70
N GLN A 111 -8.08 -25.12 -8.95
CA GLN A 111 -8.70 -24.94 -10.26
C GLN A 111 -8.75 -23.46 -10.68
N ALA A 112 -9.10 -22.56 -9.77
CA ALA A 112 -9.12 -21.12 -10.05
C ALA A 112 -7.71 -20.59 -10.36
N LEU A 113 -6.71 -21.02 -9.59
CA LEU A 113 -5.31 -20.66 -9.81
C LEU A 113 -4.78 -21.18 -11.15
N MET A 114 -4.99 -22.47 -11.45
CA MET A 114 -4.53 -23.08 -12.70
C MET A 114 -5.21 -22.47 -13.93
N ARG A 115 -6.50 -22.15 -13.85
CA ARG A 115 -7.21 -21.45 -14.93
C ARG A 115 -6.59 -20.07 -15.19
N TYR A 116 -6.27 -19.33 -14.14
CA TYR A 116 -5.63 -18.02 -14.28
C TYR A 116 -4.22 -18.14 -14.89
N LEU A 117 -3.39 -19.04 -14.37
CA LEU A 117 -2.03 -19.23 -14.86
C LEU A 117 -1.99 -19.78 -16.30
N GLY A 118 -2.86 -20.73 -16.66
CA GLY A 118 -2.92 -21.28 -18.01
C GLY A 118 -3.21 -20.24 -19.10
N ASN A 119 -3.90 -19.14 -18.74
CA ASN A 119 -4.17 -18.05 -19.65
C ASN A 119 -2.94 -17.15 -19.89
N ILE A 120 -2.06 -16.99 -18.90
CA ILE A 120 -1.02 -15.93 -18.91
C ILE A 120 0.42 -16.44 -18.85
N ALA A 121 0.62 -17.71 -18.52
CA ALA A 121 1.93 -18.28 -18.20
C ALA A 121 2.03 -19.75 -18.65
N THR A 122 3.25 -20.27 -18.63
CA THR A 122 3.55 -21.70 -18.80
C THR A 122 4.37 -22.20 -17.62
N LYS A 123 4.23 -23.48 -17.27
CA LYS A 123 5.01 -24.08 -16.19
C LYS A 123 6.51 -23.97 -16.50
N TYR A 124 7.29 -23.56 -15.51
CA TYR A 124 8.74 -23.40 -15.59
C TYR A 124 9.41 -24.47 -14.72
N ASN A 125 10.30 -25.25 -15.33
CA ASN A 125 11.01 -26.35 -14.66
C ASN A 125 12.46 -26.00 -14.28
N GLY A 126 12.87 -24.75 -14.49
CA GLY A 126 14.19 -24.29 -14.04
C GLY A 126 14.15 -23.84 -12.58
N THR A 127 15.34 -23.61 -12.03
CA THR A 127 15.49 -22.97 -10.73
C THR A 127 15.42 -21.46 -10.90
N LEU A 128 14.58 -20.81 -10.09
CA LEU A 128 14.79 -19.39 -9.82
C LEU A 128 16.14 -19.27 -9.09
N PRO A 129 16.99 -18.31 -9.46
CA PRO A 129 18.29 -18.13 -8.84
C PRO A 129 18.18 -17.53 -7.44
#